data_AF-A0A7X0GHI3-F1
#
_entry.id   AF-A0A7X0GHI3-F1
#
_cell.length_a   1.000
_cell.length_b   1.000
_cell.length_c   1.000
_cell.angle_alpha   90.00
_cell.angle_beta   90.00
_cell.angle_gamma   90.00
#
_symmetry.space_group_name_H-M   'P 1'
#
loop_
_entity.id
_entity.type
_entity.pdbx_description
1 polymer ?
#
loop_
_entity_poly.entity_id
_entity_poly.type
_entity_poly.pdbx_seq_one_letter_code
_entity_poly.pdbx_strand_id
1 'polypeptide(L)' 'MNYTAEASVTRGGRDGDVRSDAGMIQQRLAIPAELGLLKLAHERCPYSRAISGNVEVTLELVPSASAVGV' A
#
# COMPACT_ATOMS: atom_id res chain seq x y z
N MET A 1 -3.97 -5.50 34.87
CA MET A 1 -3.36 -4.17 34.62
C MET A 1 -3.23 -4.03 33.12
N ASN A 2 -3.87 -3.04 32.51
CA ASN A 2 -3.84 -2.84 31.05
C ASN A 2 -2.82 -1.75 30.72
N TYR A 3 -2.04 -1.98 29.66
CA TYR A 3 -1.08 -1.03 29.13
C TYR A 3 -1.51 -0.65 27.71
N THR A 4 -1.71 0.64 27.47
CA THR A 4 -2.07 1.19 26.16
C THR A 4 -0.87 1.99 25.66
N ALA A 5 -0.42 1.69 24.44
CA ALA A 5 0.62 2.44 23.75
C ALA A 5 0.10 2.92 22.39
N GLU A 6 0.54 4.09 21.95
CA GLU A 6 0.15 4.67 20.68
C GLU A 6 1.23 4.40 19.62
N ALA A 7 0.82 3.92 18.46
CA ALA A 7 1.70 3.69 17.32
C ALA A 7 1.38 4.68 16.21
N SER A 8 2.39 5.40 15.73
CA SER A 8 2.25 6.33 14.60
C SER A 8 3.22 5.96 13.47
N VAL A 9 2.78 6.18 12.23
CA VAL A 9 3.59 5.93 11.02
C VAL A 9 4.38 7.20 10.72
N THR A 10 5.71 7.13 10.85
CA THR A 10 6.55 8.33 10.85
C THR A 10 6.82 8.89 9.44
N ARG A 11 6.54 8.13 8.36
CA ARG A 11 6.67 8.58 6.96
C ARG A 11 5.95 7.65 5.97
N GLY A 12 5.40 8.18 4.87
CA GLY A 12 5.25 7.44 3.60
C GLY A 12 4.16 6.37 3.46
N GLY A 13 3.23 6.20 4.40
CA GLY A 13 2.17 5.19 4.27
C GLY A 13 2.75 3.77 4.28
N ARG A 14 2.54 2.99 3.21
CA ARG A 14 2.99 1.58 3.12
C ARG A 14 4.49 1.39 2.95
N ASP A 15 5.21 2.47 2.68
CA ASP A 15 6.68 2.55 2.60
C ASP A 15 7.32 3.06 3.90
N GLY A 16 6.52 3.14 4.95
CA GLY A 16 6.89 3.74 6.21
C GLY A 16 7.57 2.82 7.22
N ASP A 17 7.88 3.41 8.35
CA ASP A 17 8.24 2.70 9.57
C ASP A 17 7.19 3.03 10.63
N VAL A 18 6.72 2.00 11.36
CA VAL A 18 5.83 2.14 12.51
C VAL A 18 6.71 2.25 13.76
N ARG A 19 6.46 3.28 14.55
CA ARG A 19 7.06 3.45 15.88
C ARG A 19 5.98 3.54 16.94
N SER A 20 6.17 2.80 18.03
CA SER A 20 5.44 3.05 19.27
C SER A 20 6.19 4.08 20.10
N ASP A 21 5.43 4.99 20.70
CA ASP A 21 5.85 5.95 21.73
C ASP A 21 6.60 5.30 22.91
N ALA A 22 6.22 4.07 23.27
CA ALA A 22 6.87 3.27 24.31
C ALA A 22 8.22 2.67 23.91
N GLY A 23 8.67 2.86 22.66
CA GLY A 23 9.95 2.37 22.14
C GLY A 23 10.04 0.85 21.91
N MET A 24 8.99 0.09 22.27
CA MET A 24 9.00 -1.38 22.17
C MET A 24 8.86 -1.93 20.75
N ILE A 25 8.23 -1.18 19.84
CA ILE A 25 7.97 -1.62 18.47
C ILE A 25 8.59 -0.64 17.47
N GLN A 26 9.42 -1.18 16.58
CA GLN A 26 10.02 -0.52 15.43
C GLN A 26 9.97 -1.48 14.24
N GLN A 27 8.95 -1.33 13.39
CA GLN A 27 8.70 -2.24 12.27
C GLN A 27 8.65 -1.48 10.94
N ARG A 28 9.35 -2.02 9.93
CA ARG A 28 9.27 -1.52 8.55
C ARG A 28 8.02 -2.07 7.88
N LEU A 29 7.21 -1.20 7.30
CA LEU A 29 6.04 -1.60 6.51
C LEU A 29 6.50 -2.13 5.15
N ALA A 30 5.74 -3.09 4.62
CA ALA A 30 6.03 -3.70 3.32
C ALA A 30 5.02 -3.22 2.26
N ILE A 31 5.57 -2.83 1.11
CA ILE A 31 4.80 -2.63 -0.12
C ILE A 31 4.22 -3.99 -0.53
N PRO A 32 2.93 -4.05 -0.90
CA PRO A 32 2.32 -5.27 -1.43
C PRO A 32 2.98 -5.62 -2.76
N ALA A 33 3.30 -6.90 -2.97
CA ALA A 33 3.90 -7.36 -4.22
C ALA A 33 2.98 -7.08 -5.43
N GLU A 34 1.68 -7.12 -5.19
CA GLU A 34 0.61 -6.89 -6.16
C GLU A 34 0.68 -5.49 -6.79
N LEU A 35 1.21 -4.48 -6.09
CA LEU A 35 1.34 -3.13 -6.65
C LEU A 35 2.41 -3.07 -7.74
N GLY A 36 3.50 -3.80 -7.57
CA GLY A 36 4.53 -3.94 -8.60
C GLY A 36 3.99 -4.68 -9.83
N LEU A 37 3.22 -5.75 -9.61
CA LEU A 37 2.60 -6.52 -10.69
C LEU A 37 1.53 -5.73 -11.43
N LEU A 38 0.72 -4.93 -10.73
CA LEU A 38 -0.29 -4.07 -11.35
C LEU A 38 0.34 -3.02 -12.26
N LYS A 39 1.42 -2.38 -11.81
CA LYS A 39 2.18 -1.42 -12.64
C LYS A 39 2.75 -2.10 -13.90
N LEU A 40 3.38 -3.25 -13.73
CA LEU A 40 3.95 -4.00 -14.87
C LEU A 40 2.86 -4.44 -15.86
N ALA A 41 1.72 -4.93 -15.37
CA ALA A 41 0.59 -5.32 -16.21
C ALA A 41 0.03 -4.12 -16.99
N HIS A 42 -0.09 -2.96 -16.35
CA HIS A 42 -0.54 -1.73 -16.99
C HIS A 42 0.41 -1.30 -18.13
N GLU A 43 1.73 -1.33 -17.91
CA GLU A 43 2.72 -0.99 -18.94
C GLU A 43 2.74 -1.98 -20.14
N ARG A 44 2.36 -3.24 -19.90
CA ARG A 44 2.37 -4.31 -20.90
C ARG A 44 1.04 -4.46 -21.64
N CYS A 45 -0.07 -3.99 -21.08
CA CYS A 45 -1.41 -4.15 -21.65
C CYS A 45 -1.55 -3.43 -23.00
N PRO A 46 -2.06 -4.09 -24.06
CA PRO A 46 -2.21 -3.47 -25.38
C PRO A 46 -3.14 -2.25 -25.35
N TYR A 47 -4.20 -2.30 -24.54
CA TYR A 47 -5.14 -1.20 -24.40
C TYR A 47 -4.52 0.00 -23.68
N SER A 48 -3.83 -0.22 -22.57
CA SER A 48 -3.17 0.86 -21.81
C SER A 48 -2.09 1.56 -22.64
N ARG A 49 -1.31 0.81 -23.42
CA ARG A 49 -0.35 1.39 -24.38
C ARG A 49 -1.03 2.20 -25.48
N ALA A 50 -2.19 1.76 -25.97
CA ALA A 50 -2.92 2.45 -27.03
C ALA A 50 -3.47 3.82 -26.61
N ILE A 51 -3.74 4.03 -25.31
CA ILE A 51 -4.29 5.29 -24.78
C ILE A 51 -3.27 6.13 -23.99
N SER A 52 -2.01 5.70 -23.95
CA SER A 52 -0.93 6.38 -23.22
C SER A 52 -0.69 7.79 -23.77
N GLY A 53 -0.80 8.80 -22.91
CA GLY A 53 -0.67 10.22 -23.29
C GLY A 53 -1.96 10.86 -23.79
N ASN A 54 -3.03 10.08 -23.99
CA ASN A 54 -4.36 10.58 -24.36
C ASN A 54 -5.33 10.60 -23.19
N VAL A 55 -5.26 9.59 -22.31
CA VAL A 55 -6.16 9.44 -21.15
C VAL A 55 -5.35 9.15 -19.91
N GLU A 56 -5.64 9.87 -18.83
CA GLU A 56 -5.08 9.58 -17.51
C GLU A 56 -5.78 8.37 -16.89
N VAL A 57 -5.00 7.34 -16.55
CA VAL A 57 -5.51 6.10 -15.97
C VAL A 57 -5.03 5.97 -14.53
N THR A 58 -5.98 5.95 -13.60
CA THR A 58 -5.71 5.70 -12.18
C THR A 58 -5.73 4.21 -11.89
N LEU A 59 -4.68 3.71 -11.23
CA LEU A 59 -4.56 2.30 -10.84
C LEU A 59 -4.93 2.13 -9.37
N GLU A 60 -5.89 1.25 -9.10
CA GLU A 60 -6.32 0.90 -7.74
C GLU A 60 -6.28 -0.61 -7.55
N LEU A 61 -5.69 -1.06 -6.44
CA LEU A 61 -5.75 -2.45 -6.03
C LEU A 61 -7.04 -2.68 -5.24
N VAL A 62 -7.97 -3.41 -5.83
CA VAL A 62 -9.16 -3.90 -5.11
C VAL A 62 -8.83 -5.27 -4.54
N PRO A 63 -8.83 -5.44 -3.20
CA PRO A 63 -8.64 -6.76 -2.61
C PRO A 63 -9.82 -7.66 -3.00
N SER A 64 -9.53 -8.84 -3.55
CA SER A 64 -10.53 -9.75 -4.11
C SER A 64 -11.42 -10.46 -3.08
N ALA A 65 -11.26 -10.15 -1.79
CA ALA A 65 -12.16 -10.61 -0.73
C ALA A 65 -12.17 -9.61 0.42
N SER A 66 -13.38 -9.31 0.88
CA SER A 66 -13.66 -8.53 2.09
C SER A 66 -12.86 -9.07 3.28
N ALA A 67 -11.94 -8.25 3.78
CA ALA A 67 -11.44 -8.31 5.15
C ALA A 67 -11.92 -7.07 5.93
N VAL A 68 -13.14 -6.60 5.62
CA VAL A 68 -13.86 -5.68 6.51
C VAL A 68 -14.70 -6.54 7.44
N GLY A 69 -14.05 -6.97 8.51
CA GLY A 69 -14.64 -7.58 9.68
C GLY A 69 -13.89 -7.03 10.89
N VAL A 70 -14.19 -5.79 11.24
CA VAL A 70 -13.91 -5.19 12.55
C VAL A 70 -15.24 -4.68 13.09
#